data_AF-A0A023AYH0-F1
#
_entry.id   AF-A0A023AYH0-F1
#
_cell.length_a   1.000
_cell.length_b   1.000
_cell.length_c   1.000
_cell.angle_alpha   90.00
_cell.angle_beta   90.00
_cell.angle_gamma   90.00
#
_symmetry.space_group_name_H-M   'P 1'
#
loop_
_entity.id
_entity.type
_entity.pdbx_description
1 polymer ?
#
loop_
_entity_poly.entity_id
_entity_poly.type
_entity_poly.pdbx_seq_one_letter_code
_entity_poly.pdbx_strand_id
1 'polypeptide(L)'
;MRSIRGSSVVEGSSLAVVLSVSLLGTGDSACGSFDSQGGLVVSCSAARTPRQDEALRLPKPLKDCVRLDWSSEHRMTPDLFLSIGLQCLAKMKEDKDLRLRSVEQIQFNKKSAKILVEIDRDHEKYTAEEGVAMNWAGQLEQVLSKLATYVTCVSENDPAEVTAVLKRYAQSTTVDLVTLDTPVTTNSLGLDRKRTLAVIEEELLDAYNKLQPGTKFSDRHWRGVCRPRLGLNAQHQVAVVSWLSGFVCPECRPQDLKDLRYPTRIQDVAALAAASDGAAVGRIKESDGTGSGRDWQRVADAAAEEVRKDADAQGLGTQHIPLGITWQPWKEKCVSNENAGLVLQDRLERGCIMRLYDLLKLYRLSHQVTDSLLRQLKSRLGDAGKYCCVGSYSQLYVILEQRVNIATEETSSKLLLLLAPECMRATTKERAAEVTQQFIKRFKRDAGYDAPRSESQLHASVIPPFMA
;
A
#
# COMPACT_ATOMS: atom_id res chain seq x y z
N MET A 1 -8.72 -54.28 7.95
CA MET A 1 -8.04 -53.84 6.71
C MET A 1 -8.49 -52.42 6.43
N ARG A 2 -7.80 -51.38 6.93
CA ARG A 2 -6.74 -50.61 6.24
C ARG A 2 -6.98 -50.44 4.73
N SER A 3 -7.51 -49.29 4.33
CA SER A 3 -7.01 -48.55 3.17
C SER A 3 -7.07 -47.05 3.47
N ILE A 4 -5.99 -46.38 3.07
CA ILE A 4 -5.53 -45.04 3.41
C ILE A 4 -5.46 -44.26 2.09
N ARG A 5 -5.86 -42.97 2.13
CA ARG A 5 -5.46 -41.83 1.27
C ARG A 5 -5.79 -41.82 -0.23
N GLY A 6 -6.28 -40.65 -0.62
CA GLY A 6 -5.96 -39.91 -1.84
C GLY A 6 -6.55 -38.49 -1.71
N SER A 7 -6.08 -37.71 -0.74
CA SER A 7 -5.18 -36.55 -0.91
C SER A 7 -5.80 -35.39 -1.69
N SER A 8 -6.04 -34.32 -0.94
CA SER A 8 -6.46 -32.99 -1.35
C SER A 8 -5.53 -32.37 -2.39
N VAL A 9 -6.09 -31.84 -3.47
CA VAL A 9 -5.46 -30.71 -4.17
C VAL A 9 -5.98 -29.44 -3.50
N VAL A 10 -5.02 -28.67 -3.01
CA VAL A 10 -5.20 -27.44 -2.24
C VAL A 10 -5.72 -26.34 -3.17
N GLU A 11 -7.03 -26.10 -3.17
CA GLU A 11 -7.58 -24.79 -3.54
C GLU A 11 -7.35 -23.83 -2.39
N GLY A 12 -6.14 -23.28 -2.35
CA GLY A 12 -5.69 -22.32 -1.34
C GLY A 12 -5.30 -20.98 -1.94
N SER A 13 -5.90 -20.57 -3.06
CA SER A 13 -5.70 -19.25 -3.65
C SER A 13 -6.79 -18.31 -3.17
N SER A 14 -6.74 -17.91 -1.90
CA SER A 14 -7.72 -17.00 -1.31
C SER A 14 -7.00 -15.85 -0.60
N LEU A 15 -7.54 -14.64 -0.81
CA LEU A 15 -7.46 -13.48 0.09
C LEU A 15 -6.31 -12.46 0.00
N ALA A 16 -5.27 -12.63 -0.82
CA ALA A 16 -4.20 -11.62 -0.93
C ALA A 16 -4.56 -10.40 -1.82
N VAL A 17 -5.55 -10.53 -2.70
CA VAL A 17 -5.72 -9.64 -3.87
C VAL A 17 -6.48 -8.33 -3.59
N VAL A 18 -7.12 -8.13 -2.43
CA VAL A 18 -8.15 -7.07 -2.30
C VAL A 18 -7.76 -5.89 -1.41
N LEU A 19 -6.51 -5.76 -0.96
CA LEU A 19 -6.01 -4.52 -0.34
C LEU A 19 -4.57 -4.22 -0.75
N SER A 20 -4.30 -4.47 -2.02
CA SER A 20 -3.12 -4.05 -2.74
C SER A 20 -3.39 -2.71 -3.42
N VAL A 21 -3.79 -1.71 -2.63
CA VAL A 21 -3.90 -0.36 -3.14
C VAL A 21 -2.53 0.27 -3.06
N SER A 22 -1.77 0.13 -4.13
CA SER A 22 -0.52 0.84 -4.33
C SER A 22 -0.39 1.20 -5.79
N LEU A 23 -1.20 2.18 -6.21
CA LEU A 23 -0.85 2.99 -7.35
C LEU A 23 0.45 3.69 -7.03
N LEU A 24 1.54 3.24 -7.64
CA LEU A 24 2.71 4.09 -7.78
C LEU A 24 2.31 5.25 -8.71
N GLY A 25 1.78 6.31 -8.12
CA GLY A 25 1.41 7.54 -8.79
C GLY A 25 2.62 8.46 -8.92
N THR A 26 2.55 9.43 -9.82
CA THR A 26 3.47 10.56 -9.78
C THR A 26 2.74 11.88 -9.71
N GLY A 27 3.46 12.94 -9.30
CA GLY A 27 2.99 14.28 -9.56
C GLY A 27 3.89 15.38 -9.00
N ASP A 28 3.38 16.61 -9.00
CA ASP A 28 4.20 17.84 -8.96
C ASP A 28 4.71 18.22 -7.56
N SER A 29 4.27 17.51 -6.53
CA SER A 29 4.55 17.80 -5.12
C SER A 29 5.29 16.64 -4.47
N ALA A 30 6.38 16.94 -3.76
CA ALA A 30 7.21 15.93 -3.12
C ALA A 30 6.48 15.13 -2.03
N CYS A 31 6.96 13.92 -1.78
CA CYS A 31 6.65 13.11 -0.61
C CYS A 31 7.97 12.54 -0.09
N GLY A 32 8.05 12.20 1.20
CA GLY A 32 9.28 11.66 1.80
C GLY A 32 9.88 10.48 1.03
N SER A 33 11.20 10.29 1.16
CA SER A 33 11.96 9.22 0.48
C SER A 33 11.48 7.80 0.83
N PHE A 34 11.84 6.79 0.02
CA PHE A 34 11.52 5.37 0.30
C PHE A 34 12.06 4.92 1.65
N ASP A 35 13.24 5.39 2.06
CA ASP A 35 13.82 5.08 3.38
C ASP A 35 12.92 5.50 4.55
N SER A 36 11.97 6.42 4.33
CA SER A 36 11.03 6.82 5.38
C SER A 36 9.94 5.78 5.64
N GLN A 37 9.75 4.80 4.76
CA GLN A 37 8.73 3.78 4.87
C GLN A 37 9.11 2.74 5.95
N GLY A 38 8.71 2.97 7.20
CA GLY A 38 8.97 2.05 8.34
C GLY A 38 8.43 0.62 8.16
N GLY A 39 8.93 -0.33 8.96
CA GLY A 39 8.96 -1.79 8.69
C GLY A 39 7.67 -2.63 8.49
N LEU A 40 6.47 -2.04 8.33
CA LEU A 40 5.33 -2.71 7.63
C LEU A 40 5.64 -2.95 6.14
N VAL A 41 6.71 -2.32 5.68
CA VAL A 41 7.12 -2.10 4.28
C VAL A 41 7.91 -3.30 3.74
N VAL A 42 7.77 -4.48 4.30
CA VAL A 42 8.24 -5.70 3.59
C VAL A 42 7.13 -6.31 2.76
N SER A 43 5.88 -6.28 3.24
CA SER A 43 4.75 -6.93 2.55
C SER A 43 3.82 -5.98 1.81
N CYS A 44 3.91 -4.66 2.04
CA CYS A 44 3.06 -3.67 1.35
C CYS A 44 3.88 -2.55 0.70
N SER A 45 5.20 -2.70 0.67
CA SER A 45 6.09 -1.77 0.00
C SER A 45 6.19 -2.16 -1.45
N ALA A 46 5.99 -1.17 -2.32
CA ALA A 46 6.38 -1.33 -3.69
C ALA A 46 7.91 -1.45 -3.84
N ALA A 47 8.74 -1.15 -2.84
CA ALA A 47 10.17 -1.43 -2.88
C ALA A 47 10.49 -2.84 -2.38
N ARG A 48 11.21 -3.63 -3.18
CA ARG A 48 11.66 -4.98 -2.84
C ARG A 48 12.72 -4.98 -1.75
N THR A 49 12.65 -6.02 -0.93
CA THR A 49 13.66 -6.33 0.08
C THR A 49 14.83 -7.13 -0.50
N PRO A 50 16.01 -7.10 0.15
CA PRO A 50 17.15 -7.93 -0.27
C PRO A 50 16.83 -9.42 -0.35
N ARG A 51 15.92 -9.94 0.51
CA ARG A 51 15.50 -11.35 0.49
C ARG A 51 14.65 -11.69 -0.72
N GLN A 52 13.77 -10.78 -1.17
CA GLN A 52 12.98 -10.98 -2.38
C GLN A 52 13.88 -10.97 -3.62
N ASP A 53 14.85 -10.05 -3.68
CA ASP A 53 15.84 -10.02 -4.76
C ASP A 53 16.69 -11.30 -4.78
N GLU A 54 17.11 -11.81 -3.62
CA GLU A 54 17.85 -13.08 -3.51
C GLU A 54 17.00 -14.28 -3.98
N ALA A 55 15.71 -14.33 -3.62
CA ALA A 55 14.80 -15.38 -4.07
C ALA A 55 14.63 -15.40 -5.60
N LEU A 56 14.71 -14.24 -6.24
CA LEU A 56 14.69 -14.08 -7.70
C LEU A 56 16.07 -14.22 -8.35
N ARG A 57 17.11 -14.55 -7.58
CA ARG A 57 18.51 -14.65 -8.03
C ARG A 57 19.03 -13.36 -8.68
N LEU A 58 18.52 -12.21 -8.26
CA LEU A 58 18.94 -10.92 -8.78
C LEU A 58 20.24 -10.46 -8.12
N PRO A 59 21.07 -9.68 -8.83
CA PRO A 59 22.25 -9.08 -8.21
C PRO A 59 21.84 -8.09 -7.11
N LYS A 60 22.75 -7.82 -6.18
CA LYS A 60 22.50 -6.81 -5.13
C LYS A 60 22.13 -5.47 -5.77
N PRO A 61 21.13 -4.73 -5.24
CA PRO A 61 20.82 -3.39 -5.71
C PRO A 61 22.05 -2.49 -5.70
N LEU A 62 22.07 -1.49 -6.59
CA LEU A 62 23.05 -0.41 -6.59
C LEU A 62 23.03 0.29 -5.23
N LYS A 63 24.17 0.89 -4.87
CA LYS A 63 24.28 1.62 -3.60
C LYS A 63 23.19 2.70 -3.53
N ASP A 64 22.49 2.74 -2.40
CA ASP A 64 21.38 3.68 -2.15
C ASP A 64 20.21 3.57 -3.14
N CYS A 65 20.07 2.44 -3.83
CA CYS A 65 18.96 2.15 -4.71
C CYS A 65 18.07 1.02 -4.18
N VAL A 66 16.83 0.99 -4.66
CA VAL A 66 15.86 -0.08 -4.44
C VAL A 66 15.25 -0.49 -5.78
N ARG A 67 14.90 -1.76 -5.92
CA ARG A 67 14.02 -2.23 -7.01
C ARG A 67 12.58 -2.12 -6.58
N LEU A 68 11.68 -1.95 -7.53
CA LEU A 68 10.26 -2.04 -7.24
C LEU A 68 9.75 -3.46 -7.42
N ASP A 69 8.92 -3.92 -6.49
CA ASP A 69 8.10 -5.11 -6.63
C ASP A 69 6.99 -4.80 -7.65
N TRP A 70 7.06 -5.43 -8.82
CA TRP A 70 6.09 -5.26 -9.89
C TRP A 70 4.96 -6.29 -9.82
N SER A 71 4.76 -6.98 -8.68
CA SER A 71 3.69 -7.95 -8.51
C SER A 71 2.29 -7.36 -8.71
N SER A 72 1.27 -8.23 -8.80
CA SER A 72 -0.14 -7.85 -8.98
C SER A 72 -0.63 -6.83 -7.96
N GLU A 73 0.09 -6.68 -6.85
CA GLU A 73 -0.28 -5.80 -5.76
C GLU A 73 0.21 -4.35 -5.90
N HIS A 74 1.19 -4.11 -6.78
CA HIS A 74 1.87 -2.81 -6.92
C HIS A 74 1.79 -2.35 -8.37
N ARG A 75 0.58 -1.98 -8.77
CA ARG A 75 0.34 -1.53 -10.14
C ARG A 75 0.87 -0.11 -10.36
N MET A 76 1.45 0.08 -11.52
CA MET A 76 2.02 1.34 -11.97
C MET A 76 0.93 2.23 -12.59
N THR A 77 0.95 3.53 -12.33
CA THR A 77 0.08 4.45 -13.09
C THR A 77 0.63 4.69 -14.50
N PRO A 78 -0.22 5.06 -15.48
CA PRO A 78 0.22 5.51 -16.80
C PRO A 78 1.34 6.57 -16.74
N ASP A 79 1.19 7.53 -15.84
CA ASP A 79 2.14 8.63 -15.64
C ASP A 79 3.52 8.13 -15.16
N LEU A 80 3.55 7.18 -14.23
CA LEU A 80 4.81 6.59 -13.79
C LEU A 80 5.46 5.74 -14.88
N PHE A 81 4.67 4.98 -15.64
CA PHE A 81 5.17 4.22 -16.78
C PHE A 81 5.89 5.12 -17.79
N LEU A 82 5.23 6.20 -18.21
CA LEU A 82 5.78 7.17 -19.15
C LEU A 82 7.04 7.84 -18.59
N SER A 83 7.01 8.22 -17.30
CA SER A 83 8.14 8.84 -16.62
C SER A 83 9.36 7.91 -16.55
N ILE A 84 9.17 6.64 -16.21
CA ILE A 84 10.26 5.64 -16.17
C ILE A 84 10.81 5.42 -17.58
N GLY A 85 9.94 5.23 -18.58
CA GLY A 85 10.35 5.00 -19.96
C GLY A 85 11.19 6.15 -20.52
N LEU A 86 10.76 7.39 -20.29
CA LEU A 86 11.49 8.59 -20.72
C LEU A 86 12.84 8.75 -20.00
N GLN A 87 12.93 8.44 -18.71
CA GLN A 87 14.21 8.46 -17.99
C GLN A 87 15.17 7.35 -18.46
N CYS A 88 14.65 6.16 -18.77
CA CYS A 88 15.45 5.09 -19.36
C CYS A 88 16.02 5.50 -20.72
N LEU A 89 15.20 6.08 -21.59
CA LEU A 89 15.62 6.63 -22.89
C LEU A 89 16.72 7.67 -22.74
N ALA A 90 16.55 8.64 -21.83
CA ALA A 90 17.54 9.68 -21.57
C ALA A 90 18.90 9.06 -21.20
N LYS A 91 18.92 8.11 -20.26
CA LYS A 91 20.16 7.43 -19.86
C LYS A 91 20.80 6.60 -20.98
N MET A 92 20.01 5.90 -21.78
CA MET A 92 20.52 5.12 -22.93
C MET A 92 21.10 6.01 -24.04
N LYS A 93 20.61 7.25 -24.17
CA LYS A 93 21.18 8.23 -25.10
C LYS A 93 22.48 8.84 -24.58
N GLU A 94 22.54 9.12 -23.29
CA GLU A 94 23.74 9.63 -22.61
C GLU A 94 24.88 8.60 -22.64
N ASP A 95 24.55 7.33 -22.44
CA ASP A 95 25.51 6.22 -22.36
C ASP A 95 25.26 5.17 -23.46
N LYS A 96 26.05 5.25 -24.53
CA LYS A 96 25.99 4.34 -25.68
C LYS A 96 26.34 2.89 -25.34
N ASP A 97 26.99 2.64 -24.21
CA ASP A 97 27.34 1.28 -23.80
C ASP A 97 26.27 0.67 -22.88
N LEU A 98 25.32 1.48 -22.42
CA LEU A 98 24.20 1.02 -21.60
C LEU A 98 23.29 0.09 -22.41
N ARG A 99 22.95 -1.06 -21.81
CA ARG A 99 22.04 -2.06 -22.37
C ARG A 99 20.93 -2.33 -21.36
N LEU A 100 19.68 -2.24 -21.80
CA LEU A 100 18.50 -2.45 -20.96
C LEU A 100 17.81 -3.74 -21.40
N ARG A 101 18.19 -4.87 -20.81
CA ARG A 101 17.68 -6.21 -21.12
C ARG A 101 16.55 -6.67 -20.21
N SER A 102 16.42 -6.08 -19.02
CA SER A 102 15.42 -6.50 -18.03
C SER A 102 14.85 -5.32 -17.26
N VAL A 103 13.56 -5.43 -16.90
CA VAL A 103 12.89 -4.51 -15.96
C VAL A 103 13.60 -4.47 -14.60
N GLU A 104 14.33 -5.54 -14.26
CA GLU A 104 15.09 -5.71 -13.02
C GLU A 104 16.38 -4.88 -12.95
N GLN A 105 16.81 -4.34 -14.09
CA GLN A 105 17.90 -3.37 -14.15
C GLN A 105 17.46 -1.97 -13.71
N ILE A 106 16.16 -1.68 -13.75
CA ILE A 106 15.58 -0.40 -13.38
C ILE A 106 15.47 -0.35 -11.86
N GLN A 107 16.23 0.55 -11.26
CA GLN A 107 16.28 0.79 -9.83
C GLN A 107 15.97 2.25 -9.54
N PHE A 108 15.73 2.57 -8.28
CA PHE A 108 15.32 3.91 -7.86
C PHE A 108 16.10 4.35 -6.64
N ASN A 109 16.54 5.61 -6.64
CA ASN A 109 17.23 6.17 -5.49
C ASN A 109 16.30 6.21 -4.28
N LYS A 110 16.64 5.45 -3.23
CA LYS A 110 15.78 5.26 -2.06
C LYS A 110 15.71 6.48 -1.13
N LYS A 111 16.67 7.39 -1.26
CA LYS A 111 16.77 8.65 -0.49
C LYS A 111 16.09 9.81 -1.21
N SER A 112 15.74 9.65 -2.47
CA SER A 112 15.09 10.67 -3.28
C SER A 112 13.58 10.69 -3.08
N ALA A 113 13.02 11.90 -2.95
CA ALA A 113 11.58 12.14 -3.08
C ALA A 113 11.12 12.14 -4.55
N LYS A 114 12.05 12.44 -5.47
CA LYS A 114 11.84 12.36 -6.91
C LYS A 114 11.96 10.92 -7.40
N ILE A 115 11.22 10.58 -8.44
CA ILE A 115 11.41 9.35 -9.20
C ILE A 115 12.66 9.54 -10.03
N LEU A 116 13.78 9.01 -9.54
CA LEU A 116 15.06 9.01 -10.22
C LEU A 116 15.39 7.56 -10.56
N VAL A 117 15.20 7.22 -11.83
CA VAL A 117 15.61 5.93 -12.37
C VAL A 117 17.13 5.84 -12.28
N GLU A 118 17.64 4.66 -11.95
CA GLU A 118 19.02 4.23 -12.14
C GLU A 118 19.02 2.90 -12.87
N ILE A 119 19.91 2.73 -13.83
CA ILE A 119 20.02 1.49 -14.62
C ILE A 119 21.32 0.80 -14.23
N ASP A 120 21.23 -0.45 -13.77
CA ASP A 120 22.40 -1.27 -13.55
C ASP A 120 23.11 -1.57 -14.88
N ARG A 121 24.37 -1.16 -14.98
CA ARG A 121 25.20 -1.29 -16.19
C ARG A 121 25.61 -2.73 -16.45
N ASP A 122 25.66 -3.55 -15.42
CA ASP A 122 26.09 -4.94 -15.51
C ASP A 122 24.94 -5.84 -15.96
N HIS A 123 24.54 -5.63 -17.21
CA HIS A 123 23.40 -6.27 -17.84
C HIS A 123 23.58 -7.79 -18.00
N GLU A 124 24.81 -8.31 -17.93
CA GLU A 124 25.13 -9.74 -18.03
C GLU A 124 24.65 -10.53 -16.80
N LYS A 125 24.51 -9.85 -15.65
CA LYS A 125 23.97 -10.45 -14.42
C LYS A 125 22.47 -10.74 -14.47
N TYR A 126 21.80 -10.21 -15.48
CA TYR A 126 20.36 -10.36 -15.65
C TYR A 126 20.12 -11.41 -16.72
N THR A 127 19.46 -12.51 -16.35
CA THR A 127 19.08 -13.56 -17.30
C THR A 127 18.27 -12.93 -18.43
N ALA A 128 18.86 -12.89 -19.62
CA ALA A 128 18.12 -12.61 -20.83
C ALA A 128 17.17 -13.79 -21.09
N GLU A 129 15.93 -13.51 -21.46
CA GLU A 129 15.14 -14.50 -22.17
C GLU A 129 15.93 -14.83 -23.45
N GLU A 130 16.38 -16.09 -23.58
CA GLU A 130 17.23 -16.53 -24.69
C GLU A 130 16.51 -16.33 -26.02
N GLY A 131 16.75 -15.21 -26.69
CA GLY A 131 16.04 -14.92 -27.93
C GLY A 131 16.54 -13.68 -28.63
N VAL A 132 17.24 -13.89 -29.75
CA VAL A 132 17.51 -12.93 -30.82
C VAL A 132 18.39 -11.73 -30.43
N ALA A 133 19.45 -11.49 -31.19
CA ALA A 133 20.24 -10.27 -31.09
C ALA A 133 19.37 -9.04 -31.44
N MET A 134 18.79 -8.41 -30.43
CA MET A 134 18.01 -7.19 -30.59
C MET A 134 18.91 -5.95 -30.61
N ASN A 135 18.55 -4.98 -31.43
CA ASN A 135 19.14 -3.64 -31.37
C ASN A 135 18.67 -2.90 -30.10
N TRP A 136 19.25 -1.74 -29.79
CA TRP A 136 18.94 -1.01 -28.55
C TRP A 136 17.47 -0.60 -28.45
N ALA A 137 16.84 -0.26 -29.58
CA ALA A 137 15.43 0.10 -29.60
C ALA A 137 14.56 -1.11 -29.24
N GLY A 138 14.83 -2.29 -29.83
CA GLY A 138 14.11 -3.52 -29.51
C GLY A 138 14.26 -3.94 -28.06
N GLN A 139 15.46 -3.79 -27.48
CA GLN A 139 15.70 -4.04 -26.05
C GLN A 139 14.84 -3.14 -25.15
N LEU A 140 14.80 -1.83 -25.44
CA LEU A 140 13.95 -0.90 -24.71
C LEU A 140 12.47 -1.24 -24.90
N GLU A 141 12.02 -1.53 -26.12
CA GLU A 141 10.62 -1.88 -26.39
C GLU A 141 10.20 -3.13 -25.61
N GLN A 142 11.05 -4.16 -25.56
CA GLN A 142 10.79 -5.36 -24.77
C GLN A 142 10.59 -5.01 -23.28
N VAL A 143 11.47 -4.18 -22.73
CA VAL A 143 11.38 -3.75 -21.33
C VAL A 143 10.15 -2.86 -21.09
N LEU A 144 9.80 -1.97 -22.00
CA LEU A 144 8.57 -1.16 -21.93
C LEU A 144 7.32 -2.02 -22.06
N SER A 145 7.31 -3.03 -22.93
CA SER A 145 6.23 -3.99 -23.06
C SER A 145 6.01 -4.76 -21.76
N LYS A 146 7.10 -5.25 -21.16
CA LYS A 146 7.02 -5.89 -19.84
C LYS A 146 6.51 -4.94 -18.77
N LEU A 147 7.03 -3.70 -18.73
CA LEU A 147 6.56 -2.68 -17.79
C LEU A 147 5.08 -2.35 -17.94
N ALA A 148 4.58 -2.29 -19.18
CA ALA A 148 3.18 -2.00 -19.48
C ALA A 148 2.22 -3.05 -18.90
N THR A 149 2.68 -4.31 -18.74
CA THR A 149 1.88 -5.36 -18.07
C THR A 149 1.63 -5.09 -16.58
N TYR A 150 2.39 -4.17 -15.98
CA TYR A 150 2.23 -3.76 -14.59
C TYR A 150 1.39 -2.49 -14.43
N VAL A 151 0.99 -1.84 -15.52
CA VAL A 151 0.20 -0.61 -15.48
C VAL A 151 -1.25 -0.92 -15.10
N THR A 152 -1.86 -0.13 -14.20
CA THR A 152 -3.29 -0.23 -13.90
C THR A 152 -4.13 0.06 -15.13
N CYS A 153 -5.36 -0.46 -15.15
CA CYS A 153 -6.35 -0.14 -16.17
C CYS A 153 -6.38 1.36 -16.46
N VAL A 154 -6.30 1.68 -17.75
CA VAL A 154 -6.38 3.04 -18.27
C VAL A 154 -7.76 3.59 -17.93
N SER A 155 -7.81 4.78 -17.33
CA SER A 155 -9.07 5.45 -17.02
C SER A 155 -9.76 5.86 -18.31
N GLU A 156 -11.09 5.86 -18.33
CA GLU A 156 -11.87 6.45 -19.44
C GLU A 156 -11.56 7.95 -19.64
N ASN A 157 -11.02 8.60 -18.60
CA ASN A 157 -10.62 10.00 -18.63
C ASN A 157 -9.18 10.22 -19.10
N ASP A 158 -8.39 9.16 -19.29
CA ASP A 158 -7.01 9.30 -19.76
C ASP A 158 -6.99 9.72 -21.25
N PRO A 159 -6.02 10.54 -21.69
CA PRO A 159 -5.89 10.91 -23.10
C PRO A 159 -5.80 9.70 -24.03
N ALA A 160 -6.34 9.84 -25.24
CA ALA A 160 -6.35 8.77 -26.23
C ALA A 160 -4.94 8.30 -26.60
N GLU A 161 -3.98 9.23 -26.64
CA GLU A 161 -2.56 8.98 -26.90
C GLU A 161 -1.96 8.07 -25.82
N VAL A 162 -2.21 8.36 -24.54
CA VAL A 162 -1.76 7.53 -23.40
C VAL A 162 -2.34 6.12 -23.50
N THR A 163 -3.63 6.02 -23.80
CA THR A 163 -4.33 4.74 -23.99
C THR A 163 -3.71 3.95 -25.15
N ALA A 164 -3.39 4.61 -26.26
CA ALA A 164 -2.81 3.98 -27.45
C ALA A 164 -1.40 3.46 -27.17
N VAL A 165 -0.55 4.25 -26.49
CA VAL A 165 0.80 3.84 -26.07
C VAL A 165 0.74 2.60 -25.19
N LEU A 166 -0.09 2.63 -24.13
CA LEU A 166 -0.19 1.53 -23.19
C LEU A 166 -0.73 0.25 -23.84
N LYS A 167 -1.77 0.36 -24.67
CA LYS A 167 -2.31 -0.79 -25.42
C LYS A 167 -1.25 -1.40 -26.33
N ARG A 168 -0.48 -0.58 -27.05
CA ARG A 168 0.61 -1.04 -27.92
C ARG A 168 1.62 -1.87 -27.14
N TYR A 169 2.17 -1.32 -26.07
CA TYR A 169 3.21 -2.00 -25.28
C TYR A 169 2.67 -3.24 -24.55
N ALA A 170 1.43 -3.21 -24.04
CA ALA A 170 0.83 -4.37 -23.39
C ALA A 170 0.54 -5.52 -24.37
N GLN A 171 0.04 -5.22 -25.57
CA GLN A 171 -0.33 -6.23 -26.58
C GLN A 171 0.88 -6.96 -27.16
N SER A 172 2.04 -6.31 -27.25
CA SER A 172 3.29 -6.94 -27.72
C SER A 172 3.72 -8.12 -26.85
N THR A 173 3.33 -8.17 -25.57
CA THR A 173 3.73 -9.26 -24.65
C THR A 173 2.90 -10.53 -24.82
N THR A 174 1.66 -10.42 -25.30
CA THR A 174 0.72 -11.56 -25.40
C THR A 174 1.01 -12.51 -26.55
N VAL A 175 1.79 -12.09 -27.56
CA VAL A 175 2.02 -12.88 -28.77
C VAL A 175 3.00 -14.04 -28.53
N ASP A 176 3.91 -13.93 -27.55
CA ASP A 176 4.98 -14.92 -27.33
C ASP A 176 4.59 -16.10 -26.41
N LEU A 177 3.44 -16.04 -25.71
CA LEU A 177 3.08 -17.03 -24.68
C LEU A 177 2.07 -18.11 -25.12
N VAL A 178 1.39 -17.97 -26.26
CA VAL A 178 0.15 -18.75 -26.52
C VAL A 178 0.24 -19.82 -27.62
N THR A 179 1.26 -19.90 -28.47
CA THR A 179 1.24 -20.92 -29.55
C THR A 179 2.60 -21.46 -29.92
N LEU A 180 2.94 -22.64 -29.37
CA LEU A 180 4.07 -23.46 -29.79
C LEU A 180 3.72 -24.47 -30.91
N ASP A 181 2.44 -24.64 -31.29
CA ASP A 181 2.02 -25.73 -32.20
C ASP A 181 1.11 -25.28 -33.37
N THR A 182 1.01 -23.99 -33.68
CA THR A 182 0.25 -23.54 -34.86
C THR A 182 1.12 -22.61 -35.71
N PRO A 183 1.31 -22.90 -37.02
CA PRO A 183 1.99 -21.97 -37.93
C PRO A 183 1.10 -20.73 -38.08
N VAL A 184 1.36 -19.73 -37.23
CA VAL A 184 0.74 -18.42 -37.31
C VAL A 184 1.19 -17.82 -38.62
N THR A 185 0.26 -17.68 -39.57
CA THR A 185 0.40 -16.76 -40.68
C THR A 185 0.63 -15.38 -40.08
N THR A 186 1.87 -14.93 -40.16
CA THR A 186 2.36 -13.61 -39.76
C THR A 186 1.66 -12.55 -40.58
N ASN A 187 0.43 -12.22 -40.21
CA ASN A 187 -0.15 -10.92 -40.53
C ASN A 187 0.61 -9.90 -39.70
N SER A 188 1.76 -9.48 -40.23
CA SER A 188 2.60 -8.39 -39.75
C SER A 188 1.73 -7.17 -39.47
N LEU A 189 1.38 -6.99 -38.19
CA LEU A 189 0.88 -5.74 -37.62
C LEU A 189 2.00 -4.69 -37.71
N GLY A 190 2.33 -4.20 -38.91
CA GLY A 190 3.20 -3.03 -39.13
C GLY A 190 4.60 -3.03 -38.47
N LEU A 191 5.05 -4.14 -37.90
CA LEU A 191 6.30 -4.28 -37.14
C LEU A 191 7.57 -4.26 -38.03
N ASP A 192 7.41 -4.18 -39.36
CA ASP A 192 8.53 -4.12 -40.31
C ASP A 192 9.26 -2.77 -40.32
N ARG A 193 8.72 -1.73 -39.69
CA ARG A 193 9.48 -0.50 -39.49
C ARG A 193 10.35 -0.67 -38.26
N LYS A 194 11.65 -0.90 -38.48
CA LYS A 194 12.70 -0.75 -37.46
C LYS A 194 12.48 0.56 -36.70
N ARG A 195 11.94 0.48 -35.49
CA ARG A 195 11.75 1.66 -34.64
C ARG A 195 13.10 2.10 -34.11
N THR A 196 13.30 3.41 -34.10
CA THR A 196 14.50 4.03 -33.54
C THR A 196 14.17 4.57 -32.15
N LEU A 197 15.21 4.79 -31.33
CA LEU A 197 15.03 5.42 -30.01
C LEU A 197 14.40 6.81 -30.09
N ALA A 198 14.51 7.51 -31.22
CA ALA A 198 13.86 8.80 -31.44
C ALA A 198 12.34 8.66 -31.60
N VAL A 199 11.88 7.65 -32.36
CA VAL A 199 10.44 7.38 -32.57
C VAL A 199 9.77 6.90 -31.28
N ILE A 200 10.38 5.90 -30.64
CA ILE A 200 10.66 5.87 -29.20
C ILE A 200 10.11 7.01 -28.33
N GLU A 201 11.03 7.91 -28.10
CA GLU A 201 10.90 9.09 -27.28
C GLU A 201 9.79 10.02 -27.74
N GLU A 202 9.63 10.27 -29.04
CA GLU A 202 8.58 11.14 -29.57
C GLU A 202 7.19 10.66 -29.16
N GLU A 203 6.92 9.36 -29.29
CA GLU A 203 5.66 8.76 -28.84
C GLU A 203 5.46 8.92 -27.33
N LEU A 204 6.46 8.58 -26.52
CA LEU A 204 6.32 8.66 -25.06
C LEU A 204 6.19 10.10 -24.58
N LEU A 205 6.91 11.05 -25.19
CA LEU A 205 6.84 12.47 -24.89
C LEU A 205 5.49 13.06 -25.25
N ASP A 206 4.93 12.72 -26.42
CA ASP A 206 3.60 13.18 -26.82
C ASP A 206 2.54 12.71 -25.81
N ALA A 207 2.48 11.41 -25.54
CA ALA A 207 1.55 10.85 -24.55
C ALA A 207 1.73 11.47 -23.16
N TYR A 208 2.98 11.66 -22.73
CA TYR A 208 3.28 12.27 -21.43
C TYR A 208 2.84 13.74 -21.36
N ASN A 209 3.10 14.54 -22.40
CA ASN A 209 2.68 15.95 -22.46
C ASN A 209 1.15 16.11 -22.48
N LYS A 210 0.42 15.16 -23.08
CA LYS A 210 -1.05 15.12 -23.04
C LYS A 210 -1.58 14.79 -21.65
N LEU A 211 -0.95 13.83 -20.98
CA LEU A 211 -1.33 13.44 -19.63
C LEU A 211 -1.02 14.54 -18.62
N GLN A 212 0.06 15.28 -18.86
CA GLN A 212 0.66 16.18 -17.89
C GLN A 212 1.28 17.43 -18.53
N PRO A 213 0.44 18.38 -18.97
CA PRO A 213 0.90 19.56 -19.67
C PRO A 213 1.77 20.44 -18.77
N GLY A 214 2.98 20.77 -19.25
CA GLY A 214 3.86 21.77 -18.62
C GLY A 214 4.81 21.24 -17.54
N THR A 215 4.77 19.95 -17.19
CA THR A 215 5.65 19.37 -16.17
C THR A 215 6.71 18.47 -16.80
N LYS A 216 7.99 18.59 -16.44
CA LYS A 216 9.05 17.68 -16.92
C LYS A 216 8.97 16.30 -16.26
N PHE A 217 9.19 15.23 -17.03
CA PHE A 217 9.19 13.85 -16.52
C PHE A 217 10.27 13.57 -15.46
N SER A 218 11.33 14.38 -15.42
CA SER A 218 12.40 14.33 -14.41
C SER A 218 12.04 14.99 -13.09
N ASP A 219 10.99 15.82 -13.05
CA ASP A 219 10.56 16.56 -11.86
C ASP A 219 9.47 15.85 -11.08
N ARG A 220 9.18 14.60 -11.46
CA ARG A 220 8.16 13.77 -10.82
C ARG A 220 8.58 13.30 -9.45
N HIS A 221 7.63 13.34 -8.53
CA HIS A 221 7.76 12.81 -7.19
C HIS A 221 6.88 11.58 -7.03
N TRP A 222 7.29 10.70 -6.11
CA TRP A 222 6.47 9.55 -5.72
C TRP A 222 5.15 10.05 -5.12
N ARG A 223 4.02 9.79 -5.80
CA ARG A 223 2.68 9.94 -5.25
C ARG A 223 2.12 8.59 -4.86
N GLY A 224 1.30 8.58 -3.82
CA GLY A 224 0.64 7.38 -3.32
C GLY A 224 1.54 6.35 -2.61
N VAL A 225 2.85 6.50 -2.75
CA VAL A 225 3.91 5.83 -1.97
C VAL A 225 4.01 6.39 -0.55
N CYS A 226 3.64 7.65 -0.36
CA CYS A 226 3.64 8.26 0.97
C CYS A 226 2.42 7.82 1.78
N ARG A 227 2.70 7.23 2.95
CA ARG A 227 1.73 7.05 4.04
C ARG A 227 1.74 8.31 4.91
N PRO A 228 0.69 9.16 4.89
CA PRO A 228 0.64 10.35 5.73
C PRO A 228 0.81 9.99 7.20
N ARG A 229 1.44 10.85 7.99
CA ARG A 229 1.61 10.60 9.42
C ARG A 229 0.37 11.11 10.16
N LEU A 230 -0.39 10.22 10.77
CA LEU A 230 -1.46 10.55 11.70
C LEU A 230 -0.89 10.86 13.09
N GLY A 231 -1.24 12.03 13.58
CA GLY A 231 -0.85 12.52 14.90
C GLY A 231 -1.96 13.30 15.56
N LEU A 232 -1.58 14.10 16.55
CA LEU A 232 -2.45 15.09 17.15
C LEU A 232 -2.01 16.48 16.67
N ASN A 233 -2.96 17.29 16.19
CA ASN A 233 -2.70 18.70 15.86
C ASN A 233 -2.60 19.56 17.15
N ALA A 234 -2.47 20.88 16.99
CA ALA A 234 -2.38 21.82 18.11
C ALA A 234 -3.64 21.84 19.00
N GLN A 235 -4.79 21.44 18.46
CA GLN A 235 -6.08 21.33 19.14
C GLN A 235 -6.32 19.93 19.74
N HIS A 236 -5.29 19.08 19.79
CA HIS A 236 -5.38 17.68 20.23
C HIS A 236 -6.40 16.83 19.44
N GLN A 237 -6.66 17.19 18.19
CA GLN A 237 -7.46 16.41 17.26
C GLN A 237 -6.58 15.47 16.45
N VAL A 238 -7.10 14.30 16.14
CA VAL A 238 -6.51 13.37 15.18
C VAL A 238 -6.46 14.06 13.82
N ALA A 239 -5.25 14.22 13.31
CA ALA A 239 -4.98 14.90 12.04
C ALA A 239 -3.82 14.22 11.32
N VAL A 240 -3.74 14.44 10.00
CA VAL A 240 -2.46 14.31 9.30
C VAL A 240 -1.58 15.45 9.81
N VAL A 241 -0.40 15.12 10.34
CA VAL A 241 0.53 16.09 10.90
C VAL A 241 1.75 16.25 10.00
N SER A 242 2.30 17.48 9.97
CA SER A 242 3.56 17.72 9.29
C SER A 242 4.68 17.00 10.04
N TRP A 243 5.47 16.21 9.31
CA TRP A 243 6.65 15.53 9.86
C TRP A 243 7.88 15.72 8.98
N LEU A 244 7.71 16.31 7.80
CA LEU A 244 8.77 16.67 6.88
C LEU A 244 8.66 18.16 6.56
N SER A 245 9.80 18.82 6.47
CA SER A 245 9.90 20.14 5.86
C SER A 245 9.76 20.03 4.34
N GLY A 246 9.06 20.97 3.71
CA GLY A 246 8.99 21.11 2.26
C GLY A 246 7.60 20.84 1.68
N PHE A 247 7.55 20.74 0.35
CA PHE A 247 6.32 20.47 -0.38
C PHE A 247 5.88 19.02 -0.13
N VAL A 248 4.66 18.85 0.37
CA VAL A 248 4.01 17.55 0.54
C VAL A 248 2.83 17.42 -0.42
N CYS A 249 2.50 16.20 -0.84
CA CYS A 249 1.30 15.95 -1.63
C CYS A 249 0.02 16.34 -0.86
N PRO A 250 -1.12 16.57 -1.56
CA PRO A 250 -2.37 16.96 -0.91
C PRO A 250 -2.79 16.06 0.26
N GLU A 251 -2.60 14.74 0.16
CA GLU A 251 -2.95 13.79 1.24
C GLU A 251 -1.99 13.84 2.44
N CYS A 252 -0.73 14.24 2.21
CA CYS A 252 0.27 14.40 3.27
C CYS A 252 0.27 15.81 3.86
N ARG A 253 -0.51 16.74 3.29
CA ARG A 253 -0.68 18.07 3.85
C ARG A 253 -1.36 17.96 5.21
N PRO A 254 -0.94 18.76 6.21
CA PRO A 254 -1.62 18.77 7.49
C PRO A 254 -3.11 19.07 7.32
N GLN A 255 -3.95 18.20 7.84
CA GLN A 255 -5.40 18.31 7.77
C GLN A 255 -6.07 17.48 8.85
N ASP A 256 -7.16 17.99 9.40
CA ASP A 256 -7.93 17.28 10.42
C ASP A 256 -8.65 16.09 9.81
N LEU A 257 -8.61 14.96 10.52
CA LEU A 257 -9.24 13.74 10.04
C LEU A 257 -10.72 13.76 10.43
N LYS A 258 -11.60 13.77 9.41
CA LYS A 258 -13.06 13.83 9.61
C LYS A 258 -13.70 12.45 9.72
N ASP A 259 -13.17 11.47 9.03
CA ASP A 259 -13.59 10.07 9.08
C ASP A 259 -12.39 9.17 8.74
N LEU A 260 -12.59 7.86 8.80
CA LEU A 260 -11.59 6.86 8.43
C LEU A 260 -11.87 6.26 7.05
N ARG A 261 -12.62 6.93 6.17
CA ARG A 261 -12.82 6.41 4.82
C ARG A 261 -11.50 6.42 4.04
N TYR A 262 -11.42 5.53 3.06
CA TYR A 262 -10.26 5.49 2.18
C TYR A 262 -10.10 6.85 1.46
N PRO A 263 -8.87 7.34 1.23
CA PRO A 263 -8.64 8.52 0.40
C PRO A 263 -9.28 8.36 -0.99
N THR A 264 -9.73 9.46 -1.59
CA THR A 264 -10.43 9.46 -2.90
C THR A 264 -9.70 8.64 -3.97
N ARG A 265 -8.36 8.77 -4.06
CA ARG A 265 -7.57 7.99 -5.03
C ARG A 265 -7.74 6.47 -4.91
N ILE A 266 -8.01 5.97 -3.71
CA ILE A 266 -8.18 4.54 -3.43
C ILE A 266 -9.60 4.12 -3.80
N GLN A 267 -10.58 4.98 -3.49
CA GLN A 267 -11.97 4.81 -3.88
C GLN A 267 -12.09 4.76 -5.41
N ASP A 268 -11.42 5.67 -6.11
CA ASP A 268 -11.40 5.73 -7.59
C ASP A 268 -10.85 4.43 -8.19
N VAL A 269 -9.75 3.89 -7.63
CA VAL A 269 -9.17 2.62 -8.07
C VAL A 269 -10.10 1.45 -7.80
N ALA A 270 -10.72 1.41 -6.62
CA ALA A 270 -11.67 0.37 -6.28
C ALA A 270 -12.90 0.42 -7.20
N ALA A 271 -13.37 1.62 -7.54
CA ALA A 271 -14.47 1.83 -8.48
C ALA A 271 -14.10 1.39 -9.90
N LEU A 272 -12.90 1.73 -10.38
CA LEU A 272 -12.40 1.29 -11.69
C LEU A 272 -12.26 -0.24 -11.77
N ALA A 273 -11.72 -0.87 -10.73
CA ALA A 273 -11.60 -2.33 -10.66
C ALA A 273 -12.98 -3.02 -10.57
N ALA A 274 -13.94 -2.43 -9.87
CA ALA A 274 -15.30 -2.94 -9.81
C ALA A 274 -16.02 -2.84 -11.18
N ALA A 275 -15.69 -1.84 -11.99
CA ALA A 275 -16.23 -1.68 -13.34
C ALA A 275 -15.61 -2.65 -14.35
N SER A 276 -14.35 -3.05 -14.18
CA SER A 276 -13.63 -3.87 -15.16
C SER A 276 -13.97 -5.36 -15.10
N ASP A 277 -14.17 -5.91 -13.91
CA ASP A 277 -14.08 -7.37 -13.76
C ASP A 277 -15.41 -8.11 -13.88
N GLY A 278 -16.58 -7.46 -13.79
CA GLY A 278 -17.91 -8.10 -13.89
C GLY A 278 -18.22 -9.16 -12.80
N ALA A 279 -17.19 -9.77 -12.23
CA ALA A 279 -17.13 -10.50 -11.00
C ALA A 279 -16.90 -9.48 -9.90
N ALA A 280 -17.82 -9.44 -8.93
CA ALA A 280 -17.65 -8.66 -7.72
C ALA A 280 -16.26 -8.94 -7.14
N VAL A 281 -15.35 -7.98 -7.25
CA VAL A 281 -14.08 -7.91 -6.52
C VAL A 281 -14.46 -7.76 -5.04
N GLY A 282 -14.89 -8.88 -4.48
CA GLY A 282 -15.51 -8.97 -3.18
C GLY A 282 -14.43 -8.85 -2.14
N ARG A 283 -14.33 -7.66 -1.52
CA ARG A 283 -14.13 -7.49 -0.07
C ARG A 283 -13.84 -6.06 0.39
N ILE A 284 -13.71 -5.08 -0.51
CA ILE A 284 -13.90 -3.67 -0.14
C ILE A 284 -15.35 -3.28 -0.48
N LYS A 285 -16.34 -3.89 0.17
CA LYS A 285 -17.68 -3.29 0.19
C LYS A 285 -17.57 -2.03 1.05
N GLU A 286 -17.13 -0.89 0.57
CA GLU A 286 -16.99 0.31 1.42
C GLU A 286 -18.19 0.43 2.39
N SER A 287 -17.97 0.95 3.60
CA SER A 287 -19.07 1.64 4.26
C SER A 287 -19.32 2.89 3.42
N ASP A 288 -19.92 2.72 2.24
CA ASP A 288 -20.27 3.79 1.30
C ASP A 288 -21.33 4.75 1.92
N GLY A 289 -21.71 4.51 3.18
CA GLY A 289 -22.69 5.28 3.92
C GLY A 289 -24.11 5.01 3.41
N THR A 290 -24.29 4.05 2.49
CA THR A 290 -25.62 3.66 2.03
C THR A 290 -26.20 2.62 2.99
N GLY A 291 -27.47 2.81 3.38
CA GLY A 291 -28.16 1.98 4.38
C GLY A 291 -28.33 0.50 3.99
N SER A 292 -27.86 0.07 2.81
CA SER A 292 -27.90 -1.29 2.31
C SER A 292 -26.57 -2.06 2.44
N GLY A 293 -25.51 -1.46 3.00
CA GLY A 293 -24.13 -1.96 2.82
C GLY A 293 -23.55 -2.92 3.87
N ARG A 294 -23.54 -2.58 5.18
CA ARG A 294 -22.90 -3.39 6.23
C ARG A 294 -23.54 -3.18 7.59
N ASP A 295 -23.84 -4.29 8.25
CA ASP A 295 -24.18 -4.36 9.67
C ASP A 295 -22.91 -4.73 10.46
N TRP A 296 -22.68 -4.07 11.59
CA TRP A 296 -21.60 -4.37 12.53
C TRP A 296 -21.57 -5.84 12.92
N GLN A 297 -22.73 -6.50 13.08
CA GLN A 297 -22.77 -7.94 13.37
C GLN A 297 -22.06 -8.75 12.29
N ARG A 298 -22.33 -8.46 11.00
CA ARG A 298 -21.66 -9.15 9.88
C ARG A 298 -20.15 -8.88 9.85
N VAL A 299 -19.74 -7.66 10.19
CA VAL A 299 -18.32 -7.31 10.30
C VAL A 299 -17.66 -8.09 11.43
N ALA A 300 -18.32 -8.18 12.58
CA ALA A 300 -17.87 -8.95 13.74
C ALA A 300 -17.81 -10.45 13.46
N ASP A 301 -18.80 -11.02 12.76
CA ASP A 301 -18.85 -12.44 12.40
C ASP A 301 -17.69 -12.82 11.45
N ALA A 302 -17.45 -11.99 10.42
CA ALA A 302 -16.33 -12.18 9.52
C ALA A 302 -14.98 -12.07 10.25
N ALA A 303 -14.86 -11.09 11.17
CA ALA A 303 -13.67 -10.97 12.02
C ALA A 303 -13.49 -12.21 12.90
N ALA A 304 -14.57 -12.75 13.48
CA ALA A 304 -14.52 -13.94 14.32
C ALA A 304 -14.08 -15.20 13.55
N GLU A 305 -14.45 -15.33 12.28
CA GLU A 305 -13.94 -16.40 11.42
C GLU A 305 -12.43 -16.27 11.18
N GLU A 306 -11.95 -15.08 10.82
CA GLU A 306 -10.51 -14.83 10.64
C GLU A 306 -9.73 -15.05 11.94
N VAL A 307 -10.25 -14.59 13.08
CA VAL A 307 -9.60 -14.76 14.39
C VAL A 307 -9.49 -16.24 14.77
N ARG A 308 -10.53 -17.05 14.54
CA ARG A 308 -10.47 -18.50 14.78
C ARG A 308 -9.40 -19.17 13.93
N LYS A 309 -9.35 -18.86 12.62
CA LYS A 309 -8.32 -19.38 11.71
C LYS A 309 -6.91 -19.00 12.17
N ASP A 310 -6.71 -17.74 12.55
CA ASP A 310 -5.41 -17.24 13.03
C ASP A 310 -5.02 -17.82 14.40
N ALA A 311 -6.01 -18.11 15.27
CA ALA A 311 -5.79 -18.75 16.56
C ALA A 311 -5.35 -20.21 16.38
N ASP A 312 -6.05 -20.97 15.54
CA ASP A 312 -5.74 -22.36 15.22
C ASP A 312 -4.32 -22.48 14.64
N ALA A 313 -3.95 -21.58 13.71
CA ALA A 313 -2.61 -21.53 13.13
C ALA A 313 -1.49 -21.28 14.16
N GLN A 314 -1.82 -20.71 15.33
CA GLN A 314 -0.89 -20.44 16.43
C GLN A 314 -1.02 -21.43 17.60
N GLY A 315 -1.92 -22.42 17.50
CA GLY A 315 -2.21 -23.36 18.59
C GLY A 315 -2.86 -22.69 19.80
N LEU A 316 -3.68 -21.66 19.57
CA LEU A 316 -4.43 -20.93 20.60
C LEU A 316 -5.93 -21.28 20.49
N GLY A 317 -6.67 -21.12 21.60
CA GLY A 317 -8.13 -21.16 21.55
C GLY A 317 -8.71 -19.78 21.25
N THR A 318 -10.04 -19.68 21.22
CA THR A 318 -10.74 -18.39 21.18
C THR A 318 -11.75 -18.29 22.33
N GLN A 319 -12.18 -17.07 22.63
CA GLN A 319 -13.29 -16.79 23.53
C GLN A 319 -14.10 -15.60 23.03
N HIS A 320 -15.40 -15.65 23.24
CA HIS A 320 -16.30 -14.54 23.00
C HIS A 320 -16.23 -13.53 24.16
N ILE A 321 -16.16 -12.24 23.84
CA ILE A 321 -16.12 -11.11 24.76
C ILE A 321 -17.39 -10.25 24.54
N PRO A 322 -18.10 -9.85 25.61
CA PRO A 322 -19.21 -8.91 25.53
C PRO A 322 -18.83 -7.57 24.87
N LEU A 323 -19.72 -6.99 24.06
CA LEU A 323 -19.48 -5.73 23.34
C LEU A 323 -19.11 -4.55 24.25
N GLY A 324 -19.68 -4.47 25.45
CA GLY A 324 -19.33 -3.42 26.42
C GLY A 324 -17.88 -3.50 26.94
N ILE A 325 -17.19 -4.62 26.69
CA ILE A 325 -15.77 -4.80 27.01
C ILE A 325 -14.89 -4.55 25.78
N THR A 326 -15.40 -4.81 24.56
CA THR A 326 -14.60 -4.65 23.33
C THR A 326 -14.29 -3.18 23.01
N TRP A 327 -15.14 -2.26 23.45
CA TRP A 327 -14.99 -0.82 23.25
C TRP A 327 -15.59 -0.01 24.41
N GLN A 328 -15.05 1.19 24.63
CA GLN A 328 -15.62 2.17 25.56
C GLN A 328 -15.56 3.55 24.92
N PRO A 329 -16.68 4.30 24.93
CA PRO A 329 -16.70 5.66 24.43
C PRO A 329 -15.78 6.60 25.24
N TRP A 330 -15.26 7.60 24.56
CA TRP A 330 -14.23 8.48 25.11
C TRP A 330 -14.76 9.44 26.18
N LYS A 331 -14.48 9.24 27.47
CA LYS A 331 -15.00 10.10 28.59
C LYS A 331 -16.50 9.88 28.90
N GLU A 332 -17.11 8.81 28.38
CA GLU A 332 -18.46 8.40 28.76
C GLU A 332 -18.43 7.19 29.69
N LYS A 333 -19.54 6.98 30.40
CA LYS A 333 -19.74 5.77 31.21
C LYS A 333 -19.87 4.55 30.29
N CYS A 334 -19.63 3.37 30.84
CA CYS A 334 -19.82 2.12 30.11
C CYS A 334 -21.22 2.04 29.50
N VAL A 335 -21.27 1.61 28.25
CA VAL A 335 -22.51 1.43 27.49
C VAL A 335 -22.99 -0.01 27.69
N SER A 336 -24.30 -0.24 27.80
CA SER A 336 -24.83 -1.61 27.82
C SER A 336 -24.49 -2.34 26.51
N ASN A 337 -24.53 -3.67 26.51
CA ASN A 337 -24.23 -4.44 25.31
C ASN A 337 -25.20 -4.11 24.16
N GLU A 338 -26.49 -3.91 24.43
CA GLU A 338 -27.46 -3.56 23.38
C GLU A 338 -27.15 -2.20 22.77
N ASN A 339 -26.87 -1.20 23.62
CA ASN A 339 -26.57 0.15 23.16
C ASN A 339 -25.19 0.22 22.46
N ALA A 340 -24.23 -0.61 22.86
CA ALA A 340 -22.92 -0.66 22.21
C ALA A 340 -23.05 -1.07 20.74
N GLY A 341 -23.88 -2.07 20.44
CA GLY A 341 -24.15 -2.50 19.05
C GLY A 341 -24.72 -1.37 18.19
N LEU A 342 -25.73 -0.65 18.70
CA LEU A 342 -26.35 0.48 17.99
C LEU A 342 -25.35 1.62 17.74
N VAL A 343 -24.52 1.96 18.73
CA VAL A 343 -23.51 3.02 18.57
C VAL A 343 -22.44 2.60 17.58
N LEU A 344 -21.96 1.35 17.63
CA LEU A 344 -20.97 0.86 16.67
C LEU A 344 -21.53 0.86 15.24
N GLN A 345 -22.81 0.53 15.06
CA GLN A 345 -23.48 0.62 13.77
C GLN A 345 -23.50 2.07 13.24
N ASP A 346 -23.92 3.05 14.04
CA ASP A 346 -23.90 4.47 13.66
C ASP A 346 -22.48 4.95 13.29
N ARG A 347 -21.46 4.52 14.04
CA ARG A 347 -20.06 4.86 13.71
C ARG A 347 -19.57 4.19 12.43
N LEU A 348 -20.01 2.96 12.16
CA LEU A 348 -19.68 2.25 10.92
C LEU A 348 -20.29 2.98 9.72
N GLU A 349 -21.55 3.38 9.79
CA GLU A 349 -22.27 4.10 8.73
C GLU A 349 -21.64 5.46 8.41
N ARG A 350 -21.11 6.14 9.43
CA ARG A 350 -20.37 7.41 9.27
C ARG A 350 -18.93 7.23 8.74
N GLY A 351 -18.49 5.99 8.50
CA GLY A 351 -17.11 5.71 8.09
C GLY A 351 -16.07 5.98 9.19
N CYS A 352 -16.48 5.96 10.46
CA CYS A 352 -15.60 6.20 11.60
C CYS A 352 -14.93 4.93 12.12
N ILE A 353 -15.24 3.74 11.58
CA ILE A 353 -14.63 2.46 11.98
C ILE A 353 -13.80 1.90 10.82
N MET A 354 -12.57 1.48 11.12
CA MET A 354 -11.67 0.84 10.16
C MET A 354 -10.85 -0.26 10.86
N ARG A 355 -10.44 -1.32 10.15
CA ARG A 355 -9.49 -2.30 10.72
C ARG A 355 -8.16 -1.60 10.99
N LEU A 356 -7.51 -1.95 12.10
CA LEU A 356 -6.21 -1.34 12.43
C LEU A 356 -5.18 -1.58 11.32
N TYR A 357 -5.18 -2.77 10.70
CA TYR A 357 -4.28 -3.08 9.59
C TYR A 357 -4.49 -2.16 8.39
N ASP A 358 -5.74 -1.88 8.04
CA ASP A 358 -6.10 -1.01 6.92
C ASP A 358 -5.64 0.42 7.23
N LEU A 359 -5.86 0.91 8.46
CA LEU A 359 -5.33 2.21 8.90
C LEU A 359 -3.81 2.29 8.71
N LEU A 360 -3.08 1.24 9.08
CA LEU A 360 -1.61 1.20 8.98
C LEU A 360 -1.09 1.06 7.55
N LYS A 361 -1.90 0.54 6.63
CA LYS A 361 -1.61 0.57 5.18
C LYS A 361 -1.69 2.00 4.65
N LEU A 362 -2.67 2.77 5.12
CA LEU A 362 -2.91 4.14 4.66
C LEU A 362 -1.97 5.14 5.34
N TYR A 363 -1.70 4.95 6.63
CA TYR A 363 -1.09 5.95 7.49
C TYR A 363 0.09 5.40 8.29
N ARG A 364 1.03 6.28 8.61
CA ARG A 364 1.97 6.09 9.73
C ARG A 364 1.35 6.70 10.97
N LEU A 365 1.71 6.21 12.15
CA LEU A 365 1.22 6.78 13.39
C LEU A 365 2.35 7.52 14.10
N SER A 366 2.06 8.70 14.63
CA SER A 366 2.94 9.37 15.59
C SER A 366 3.06 8.54 16.87
N HIS A 367 4.14 8.75 17.63
CA HIS A 367 4.37 8.01 18.88
C HIS A 367 3.23 8.21 19.87
N GLN A 368 2.69 9.43 19.97
CA GLN A 368 1.57 9.76 20.85
C GLN A 368 0.33 8.93 20.53
N VAL A 369 -0.02 8.81 19.24
CA VAL A 369 -1.17 8.00 18.78
C VAL A 369 -0.91 6.53 19.02
N THR A 370 0.27 6.00 18.66
CA THR A 370 0.63 4.60 18.88
C THR A 370 0.58 4.23 20.36
N ASP A 371 1.20 5.02 21.23
CA ASP A 371 1.24 4.75 22.67
C ASP A 371 -0.14 4.88 23.31
N SER A 372 -0.98 5.81 22.82
CA SER A 372 -2.39 5.89 23.22
C SER A 372 -3.15 4.61 22.88
N LEU A 373 -3.03 4.10 21.65
CA LEU A 373 -3.68 2.84 21.23
C LEU A 373 -3.14 1.63 22.00
N LEU A 374 -1.84 1.57 22.30
CA LEU A 374 -1.25 0.51 23.11
C LEU A 374 -1.74 0.50 24.56
N ARG A 375 -1.92 1.68 25.17
CA ARG A 375 -2.53 1.78 26.50
C ARG A 375 -3.97 1.26 26.48
N GLN A 376 -4.73 1.63 25.46
CA GLN A 376 -6.11 1.14 25.28
C GLN A 376 -6.15 -0.38 25.09
N LEU A 377 -5.27 -0.94 24.25
CA LEU A 377 -5.16 -2.39 24.03
C LEU A 377 -4.94 -3.14 25.35
N LYS A 378 -3.96 -2.70 26.15
CA LYS A 378 -3.64 -3.32 27.44
C LYS A 378 -4.79 -3.24 28.42
N SER A 379 -5.49 -2.10 28.48
CA SER A 379 -6.68 -1.93 29.32
C SER A 379 -7.77 -2.92 28.91
N ARG A 380 -8.12 -2.96 27.62
CA ARG A 380 -9.19 -3.82 27.09
C ARG A 380 -8.90 -5.30 27.29
N LEU A 381 -7.64 -5.72 27.12
CA LEU A 381 -7.24 -7.10 27.42
C LEU A 381 -7.32 -7.42 28.91
N GLY A 382 -7.01 -6.45 29.78
CA GLY A 382 -7.20 -6.59 31.22
C GLY A 382 -8.66 -6.86 31.59
N ASP A 383 -9.60 -6.13 30.96
CA ASP A 383 -11.04 -6.28 31.15
C ASP A 383 -11.59 -7.58 30.53
N ALA A 384 -11.04 -8.01 29.39
CA ALA A 384 -11.45 -9.22 28.66
C ALA A 384 -11.09 -10.53 29.40
N GLY A 385 -9.97 -10.54 30.13
CA GLY A 385 -9.56 -11.68 30.96
C GLY A 385 -8.06 -11.98 30.89
N LYS A 386 -7.54 -12.62 31.96
CA LYS A 386 -6.10 -12.88 32.14
C LYS A 386 -5.47 -13.80 31.09
N TYR A 387 -6.27 -14.56 30.36
CA TYR A 387 -5.83 -15.51 29.32
C TYR A 387 -6.05 -14.97 27.91
N CYS A 388 -6.70 -13.81 27.76
CA CYS A 388 -6.92 -13.16 26.48
C CYS A 388 -5.62 -12.57 25.94
N CYS A 389 -5.43 -12.69 24.63
CA CYS A 389 -4.29 -12.09 23.95
C CYS A 389 -4.69 -11.58 22.57
N VAL A 390 -3.88 -10.68 22.04
CA VAL A 390 -3.96 -10.27 20.64
C VAL A 390 -2.73 -10.77 19.90
N GLY A 391 -2.92 -11.69 18.96
CA GLY A 391 -1.87 -12.23 18.08
C GLY A 391 -2.02 -11.80 16.62
N SER A 392 -3.22 -11.36 16.21
CA SER A 392 -3.52 -10.97 14.83
C SER A 392 -4.17 -9.59 14.74
N TYR A 393 -4.01 -8.95 13.57
CA TYR A 393 -4.71 -7.71 13.25
C TYR A 393 -6.21 -7.90 13.05
N SER A 394 -6.69 -9.10 12.71
CA SER A 394 -8.13 -9.39 12.57
C SER A 394 -8.92 -9.19 13.87
N GLN A 395 -8.23 -9.16 15.02
CA GLN A 395 -8.84 -8.85 16.32
C GLN A 395 -9.04 -7.35 16.57
N LEU A 396 -8.52 -6.45 15.72
CA LEU A 396 -8.38 -5.03 16.04
C LEU A 396 -8.98 -4.10 15.00
N TYR A 397 -9.83 -3.22 15.49
CA TYR A 397 -10.40 -2.08 14.78
C TYR A 397 -10.00 -0.79 15.49
N VAL A 398 -10.11 0.31 14.75
CA VAL A 398 -9.97 1.67 15.24
C VAL A 398 -11.26 2.43 14.99
N ILE A 399 -11.64 3.25 15.97
CA ILE A 399 -12.77 4.17 15.87
C ILE A 399 -12.24 5.60 15.95
N LEU A 400 -12.60 6.45 15.01
CA LEU A 400 -12.41 7.89 15.13
C LEU A 400 -13.63 8.50 15.83
N GLU A 401 -13.47 8.83 17.11
CA GLU A 401 -14.52 9.51 17.87
C GLU A 401 -14.28 11.02 17.82
N GLN A 402 -15.32 11.77 17.46
CA GLN A 402 -15.34 13.23 17.48
C GLN A 402 -16.32 13.72 18.52
N ARG A 403 -15.93 14.78 19.24
CA ARG A 403 -16.75 15.45 20.24
C ARG A 403 -16.74 16.94 19.99
N VAL A 404 -17.91 17.54 20.09
CA VAL A 404 -18.08 18.99 20.12
C VAL A 404 -18.32 19.36 21.57
N ASN A 405 -17.46 20.20 22.14
CA ASN A 405 -17.75 20.81 23.43
C ASN A 405 -18.79 21.91 23.21
N ILE A 406 -20.04 21.68 23.63
CA ILE A 406 -21.15 22.62 23.40
C ILE A 406 -20.85 24.00 24.01
N ALA A 407 -20.10 24.06 25.11
CA ALA A 407 -19.82 25.33 25.79
C ALA A 407 -18.75 26.18 25.10
N THR A 408 -17.75 25.54 24.46
CA THR A 408 -16.62 26.25 23.83
C THR A 408 -16.66 26.19 22.31
N GLU A 409 -17.58 25.43 21.73
CA GLU A 409 -17.64 25.03 20.32
C GLU A 409 -16.35 24.32 19.83
N GLU A 410 -15.43 23.99 20.74
CA GLU A 410 -14.20 23.30 20.40
C GLU A 410 -14.50 21.86 20.02
N THR A 411 -14.02 21.49 18.85
CA THR A 411 -14.06 20.12 18.38
C THR A 411 -12.82 19.39 18.87
N SER A 412 -12.97 18.17 19.34
CA SER A 412 -11.86 17.31 19.73
C SER A 412 -12.08 15.93 19.13
N SER A 413 -11.01 15.26 18.73
CA SER A 413 -11.12 13.92 18.17
C SER A 413 -10.07 12.98 18.71
N LYS A 414 -10.40 11.70 18.79
CA LYS A 414 -9.52 10.67 19.33
C LYS A 414 -9.69 9.35 18.59
N LEU A 415 -8.57 8.71 18.30
CA LEU A 415 -8.57 7.31 17.88
C LEU A 415 -8.72 6.40 19.10
N LEU A 416 -9.76 5.59 19.06
CA LEU A 416 -10.03 4.55 20.02
C LEU A 416 -9.77 3.17 19.43
N LEU A 417 -9.33 2.25 20.28
CA LEU A 417 -9.20 0.85 19.90
C LEU A 417 -10.51 0.10 20.19
N LEU A 418 -10.93 -0.73 19.23
CA LEU A 418 -12.07 -1.64 19.32
C LEU A 418 -11.58 -3.07 19.09
N LEU A 419 -11.85 -3.97 20.04
CA LEU A 419 -11.60 -5.40 19.87
C LEU A 419 -12.72 -6.05 19.03
N ALA A 420 -12.38 -7.06 18.25
CA ALA A 420 -13.38 -8.00 17.74
C ALA A 420 -14.05 -8.72 18.93
N PRO A 421 -15.36 -9.07 18.84
CA PRO A 421 -16.03 -9.82 19.90
C PRO A 421 -15.38 -11.18 20.18
N GLU A 422 -14.84 -11.84 19.15
CA GLU A 422 -14.04 -13.05 19.32
C GLU A 422 -12.56 -12.70 19.54
N CYS A 423 -11.95 -13.21 20.61
CA CYS A 423 -10.55 -12.94 20.96
C CYS A 423 -9.78 -14.25 21.18
N MET A 424 -8.49 -14.24 20.81
CA MET A 424 -7.59 -15.37 21.08
C MET A 424 -7.41 -15.58 22.59
N ARG A 425 -7.31 -16.84 22.98
CA ARG A 425 -7.14 -17.31 24.35
C ARG A 425 -5.98 -18.30 24.45
N ALA A 426 -5.01 -17.98 25.30
CA ALA A 426 -3.90 -18.88 25.59
C ALA A 426 -4.22 -19.81 26.77
N THR A 427 -3.45 -20.89 26.91
CA THR A 427 -3.55 -21.83 28.04
C THR A 427 -2.97 -21.26 29.33
N THR A 428 -2.00 -20.34 29.25
CA THR A 428 -1.37 -19.68 30.39
C THR A 428 -1.33 -18.16 30.22
N LYS A 429 -1.23 -17.43 31.33
CA LYS A 429 -1.12 -15.97 31.34
C LYS A 429 0.20 -15.52 30.68
N GLU A 430 1.27 -16.26 30.91
CA GLU A 430 2.61 -15.99 30.38
C GLU A 430 2.60 -16.09 28.85
N ARG A 431 1.93 -17.11 28.31
CA ARG A 431 1.77 -17.27 26.87
C ARG A 431 0.89 -16.17 26.27
N ALA A 432 -0.20 -15.78 26.93
CA ALA A 432 -1.04 -14.67 26.50
C ALA A 432 -0.24 -13.35 26.40
N ALA A 433 0.59 -13.09 27.42
CA ALA A 433 1.47 -11.93 27.46
C ALA A 433 2.55 -11.98 26.36
N GLU A 434 3.18 -13.14 26.15
CA GLU A 434 4.19 -13.33 25.11
C GLU A 434 3.62 -13.05 23.71
N VAL A 435 2.50 -13.66 23.35
CA VAL A 435 1.81 -13.47 22.06
C VAL A 435 1.47 -12.00 21.86
N THR A 436 0.89 -11.36 22.87
CA THR A 436 0.55 -9.93 22.82
C THR A 436 1.78 -9.05 22.66
N GLN A 437 2.90 -9.38 23.31
CA GLN A 437 4.15 -8.62 23.16
C GLN A 437 4.76 -8.77 21.77
N GLN A 438 4.71 -9.97 21.17
CA GLN A 438 5.12 -10.17 19.78
C GLN A 438 4.25 -9.33 18.83
N PHE A 439 2.94 -9.32 19.04
CA PHE A 439 2.02 -8.45 18.31
C PHE A 439 2.37 -6.96 18.49
N ILE A 440 2.61 -6.49 19.72
CA ILE A 440 2.96 -5.09 19.99
C ILE A 440 4.25 -4.67 19.28
N LYS A 441 5.28 -5.53 19.26
CA LYS A 441 6.52 -5.28 18.52
C LYS A 441 6.24 -5.13 17.02
N ARG A 442 5.42 -6.03 16.46
CA ARG A 442 4.95 -5.95 15.08
C ARG A 442 4.20 -4.64 14.83
N PHE A 443 3.19 -4.32 15.65
CA PHE A 443 2.39 -3.10 15.54
C PHE A 443 3.23 -1.82 15.57
N LYS A 444 4.20 -1.70 16.48
CA LYS A 444 5.11 -0.54 16.54
C LYS A 444 5.89 -0.36 15.25
N ARG A 445 6.55 -1.43 14.80
CA ARG A 445 7.31 -1.43 13.53
C ARG A 445 6.41 -1.02 12.36
N ASP A 446 5.23 -1.58 12.33
CA ASP A 446 4.24 -1.42 11.28
C ASP A 446 3.70 0.03 11.22
N ALA A 447 3.46 0.63 12.38
CA ALA A 447 3.08 2.03 12.56
C ALA A 447 4.16 3.05 12.14
N GLY A 448 5.38 2.61 11.84
CA GLY A 448 6.52 3.52 11.64
C GLY A 448 6.95 4.16 12.96
N TYR A 449 6.77 3.46 14.08
CA TYR A 449 7.32 3.83 15.38
C TYR A 449 8.83 3.58 15.33
N ASP A 450 9.54 4.52 14.75
CA ASP A 450 11.00 4.50 14.75
C ASP A 450 11.45 4.53 16.21
N ALA A 451 12.46 3.72 16.56
CA ALA A 451 13.11 3.88 17.86
C ALA A 451 13.50 5.37 17.96
N PRO A 452 13.22 6.04 19.09
CA PRO A 452 13.53 7.46 19.24
C PRO A 452 14.97 7.67 18.78
N ARG A 453 15.14 8.40 17.68
CA ARG A 453 16.47 8.80 17.23
C ARG A 453 17.10 9.45 18.45
N SER A 454 18.24 8.94 18.90
CA SER A 454 18.97 9.52 20.02
C SER A 454 18.98 11.04 19.82
N GLU A 455 18.52 11.79 20.82
CA GLU A 455 18.23 13.24 20.75
C GLU A 455 19.38 14.09 20.16
N SER A 456 20.58 13.52 20.12
CA SER A 456 21.76 14.01 19.41
C SER A 456 21.58 14.32 17.91
N GLN A 457 20.51 13.87 17.23
CA GLN A 457 20.25 14.23 15.82
C GLN A 457 19.20 15.34 15.59
N LEU A 458 18.39 15.69 16.59
CA LEU A 458 17.31 16.68 16.42
C LEU A 458 17.77 18.13 16.63
N HIS A 459 18.88 18.35 17.34
CA HIS A 459 19.40 19.71 17.56
C HIS A 459 20.17 20.29 16.35
N ALA A 460 20.41 19.52 15.29
CA ALA A 460 21.15 20.00 14.11
C ALA A 460 20.29 20.76 13.08
N SER A 461 18.97 20.89 13.29
CA SER A 461 18.06 21.58 12.35
C SER A 461 17.35 22.79 12.95
N VAL A 462 17.98 23.48 13.91
CA VAL A 462 17.53 24.81 14.32
C VAL A 462 17.81 25.78 13.17
N ILE A 463 16.77 26.09 12.42
CA ILE A 463 16.75 27.12 11.39
C ILE A 463 17.21 28.43 12.04
N PRO A 464 18.23 29.15 11.51
CA PRO A 464 18.58 30.46 12.04
C PRO A 464 17.38 31.40 11.91
N PRO A 465 17.12 32.27 12.89
CA PRO A 465 16.02 33.21 12.81
C PRO A 465 16.22 34.08 11.57
N PHE A 466 15.24 34.09 10.68
CA PHE A 466 15.14 35.07 9.60
C PHE A 466 15.19 36.46 10.25
N MET A 467 16.28 37.17 10.04
CA MET A 467 16.34 38.61 10.30
C MET A 467 15.47 39.31 9.26
N ALA A 468 14.52 40.10 9.76
CA ALA A 468 13.71 41.03 8.96
C ALA A 468 14.54 42.24 8.52
#